data_AF-A0A938RTR1-F1
#
_entry.id   AF-A0A938RTR1-F1
#
_cell.length_a   1.000
_cell.length_b   1.000
_cell.length_c   1.000
_cell.angle_alpha   90.00
_cell.angle_beta   90.00
_cell.angle_gamma   90.00
#
_symmetry.space_group_name_H-M   'P 1'
#
loop_
_entity.id
_entity.type
_entity.pdbx_description
1 polymer ?
#
loop_
_entity_poly.entity_id
_entity_poly.type
_entity_poly.pdbx_seq_one_letter_code
_entity_poly.pdbx_strand_id
1 'polypeptide(L)'
;MSCIAGRACGTDRSTPSVRQAKVGARWPPRCCKRVESLVETGARRAVGDARARWCYAAAPAGAPAGLGPSTAIEDAVQVSELTEAWPDYDRQERLAGFHALSREDAEEFFTALPSRDSAEFLLELPPLERKTWMRMLPPDDAVDLLQEVSSEDRVALLGLLDEVNRKEVAVLLAYAEDDAGGLMSTRFARVRPDLRVDEALLYLRRQARDNLETMYYVYVLDNEQHLLGVVSLRQLFQAAAGATVADVMTKQVDAVRHDMDQEALSRKYKQHTYFALPVVDGFGRMKGIVTHDDIVDVVDEEATEDAQKFGGMEALDAPYLDAGFFEMFKKRAGWLCVLFLGEMLTASAMAHFEAEIAKAVVLTLFVPLIISSGGNSGSQASTLVIRAMALGELRMRDAFRVARREFASGLALGAVLAVMGLLRVVLADAMFGSYGDHALRVGLAVGISLIGVVLFGTLAGSMLPLLLQRAGFDPASASAPFVATLVDVSGLLIYFSVASLLLGGTLL
;
A
#
# COMPACT_ATOMS: atom_id res chain seq x y z
N MET A 1 5.94 33.91 46.48
CA MET A 1 4.68 34.68 46.37
C MET A 1 3.55 33.66 46.28
N SER A 2 3.25 32.95 47.37
CA SER A 2 2.37 33.32 48.50
C SER A 2 0.90 33.51 48.12
N CYS A 3 0.12 32.55 48.62
CA CYS A 3 -1.32 32.41 48.74
C CYS A 3 -2.09 33.65 49.22
N ILE A 4 -3.35 33.75 48.79
CA ILE A 4 -4.51 34.34 49.49
C ILE A 4 -5.75 33.52 49.03
N ALA A 5 -6.24 32.50 49.75
CA ALA A 5 -7.27 32.51 50.82
C ALA A 5 -8.54 33.32 50.45
N GLY A 6 -9.80 32.87 50.50
CA GLY A 6 -10.49 31.72 51.11
C GLY A 6 -11.91 32.15 51.54
N ARG A 7 -12.92 31.26 51.42
CA ARG A 7 -14.24 31.14 52.12
C ARG A 7 -15.31 30.56 51.16
N ALA A 8 -16.37 29.84 51.54
CA ALA A 8 -16.72 28.76 52.49
C ALA A 8 -18.26 28.66 52.51
N CYS A 9 -18.81 27.44 52.67
CA CYS A 9 -20.24 27.06 52.92
C CYS A 9 -21.23 27.22 51.74
N GLY A 10 -22.19 26.31 51.48
CA GLY A 10 -22.63 25.07 52.13
C GLY A 10 -23.96 24.60 51.49
N THR A 11 -24.15 23.27 51.42
CA THR A 11 -25.40 22.47 51.48
C THR A 11 -26.70 23.00 50.83
N ASP A 12 -27.32 22.23 49.92
CA ASP A 12 -28.55 21.47 50.26
C ASP A 12 -28.92 20.38 49.23
N ARG A 13 -29.52 19.30 49.73
CA ARG A 13 -30.11 18.17 48.99
C ARG A 13 -31.57 18.47 48.69
N SER A 14 -32.08 18.09 47.50
CA SER A 14 -33.44 17.56 47.39
C SER A 14 -33.70 16.90 46.02
N THR A 15 -33.91 15.59 46.08
CA THR A 15 -34.61 14.77 45.08
C THR A 15 -36.10 15.13 45.01
N PRO A 16 -36.76 14.91 43.86
CA PRO A 16 -38.16 14.52 43.88
C PRO A 16 -38.36 13.09 43.35
N SER A 17 -39.03 12.30 44.18
CA SER A 17 -39.64 11.01 43.84
C SER A 17 -40.84 11.19 42.92
N VAL A 18 -40.98 10.35 41.88
CA VAL A 18 -42.29 10.06 41.28
C VAL A 18 -42.48 8.54 41.16
N ARG A 19 -43.69 8.15 41.54
CA ARG A 19 -44.18 6.81 41.88
C ARG A 19 -44.42 5.93 40.66
N GLN A 20 -44.36 4.63 40.95
CA GLN A 20 -44.79 3.49 40.16
C GLN A 20 -46.16 3.66 39.48
N ALA A 21 -46.23 3.29 38.20
CA ALA A 21 -47.43 2.71 37.60
C ALA A 21 -47.05 1.34 37.00
N LYS A 22 -47.64 0.29 37.57
CA LYS A 22 -47.57 -1.09 37.09
C LYS A 22 -48.44 -1.23 35.83
N VAL A 23 -47.87 -1.72 34.73
CA VAL A 23 -48.59 -2.56 33.76
C VAL A 23 -47.64 -3.67 33.35
N GLY A 24 -48.01 -4.91 33.66
CA GLY A 24 -47.22 -6.09 33.35
C GLY A 24 -47.58 -6.68 32.00
N ALA A 25 -46.57 -7.11 31.26
CA ALA A 25 -46.67 -8.20 30.29
C ALA A 25 -45.31 -8.90 30.21
N ARG A 26 -45.31 -10.21 30.47
CA ARG A 26 -44.16 -11.12 30.54
C ARG A 26 -43.74 -11.57 29.13
N TRP A 27 -42.44 -11.58 28.83
CA TRP A 27 -41.78 -12.47 27.85
C TRP A 27 -40.40 -12.90 28.38
N PRO A 28 -39.87 -14.09 27.99
CA PRO A 28 -38.98 -14.92 28.82
C PRO A 28 -37.47 -14.59 28.69
N PRO A 29 -36.62 -15.04 29.66
CA PRO A 29 -35.23 -14.64 29.75
C PRO A 29 -34.30 -15.75 29.23
N ARG A 30 -33.63 -15.57 28.08
CA ARG A 30 -32.38 -16.28 27.76
C ARG A 30 -31.47 -15.36 26.94
N CYS A 31 -30.19 -15.32 27.31
CA CYS A 31 -29.10 -14.50 26.76
C CYS A 31 -28.90 -13.12 27.39
N CYS A 32 -28.75 -13.08 28.72
CA CYS A 32 -28.01 -12.01 29.39
C CYS A 32 -27.15 -12.65 30.48
N LYS A 33 -25.93 -13.08 30.12
CA LYS A 33 -24.82 -13.43 31.04
C LYS A 33 -23.54 -13.76 30.27
N ARG A 34 -22.99 -12.78 29.56
CA ARG A 34 -21.54 -12.59 29.39
C ARG A 34 -21.35 -11.16 28.89
N VAL A 35 -20.36 -10.46 29.44
CA VAL A 35 -20.02 -9.03 29.25
C VAL A 35 -20.57 -8.11 30.35
N GLU A 36 -20.10 -8.40 31.56
CA GLU A 36 -19.98 -7.42 32.65
C GLU A 36 -18.51 -7.45 33.10
N SER A 37 -17.61 -7.14 32.16
CA SER A 37 -16.22 -6.77 32.41
C SER A 37 -15.66 -6.19 31.12
N LEU A 38 -15.41 -4.88 31.13
CA LEU A 38 -14.73 -4.01 30.15
C LEU A 38 -15.55 -2.73 29.97
N VAL A 39 -15.62 -1.98 31.07
CA VAL A 39 -15.96 -0.55 31.09
C VAL A 39 -14.65 0.17 30.81
N GLU A 40 -14.43 0.57 29.55
CA GLU A 40 -13.55 1.67 29.14
C GLU A 40 -13.47 1.69 27.60
N THR A 41 -14.33 2.49 26.95
CA THR A 41 -14.06 3.32 25.75
C THR A 41 -15.36 3.92 25.20
N GLY A 42 -15.28 5.20 24.82
CA GLY A 42 -16.41 6.13 24.63
C GLY A 42 -17.24 5.98 23.36
N ALA A 43 -17.47 4.78 22.83
CA ALA A 43 -18.18 4.59 21.56
C ALA A 43 -19.72 4.37 21.68
N ARG A 44 -20.31 4.37 22.88
CA ARG A 44 -21.76 4.04 23.05
C ARG A 44 -22.74 5.21 23.05
N ARG A 45 -22.31 6.47 22.88
CA ARG A 45 -23.27 7.59 22.79
C ARG A 45 -23.97 7.68 21.43
N ALA A 46 -23.34 7.29 20.33
CA ALA A 46 -23.98 7.29 19.00
C ALA A 46 -24.98 6.13 18.84
N VAL A 47 -24.61 4.92 19.28
CA VAL A 47 -25.43 3.70 19.10
C VAL A 47 -26.66 3.65 20.01
N GLY A 48 -26.58 4.25 21.21
CA GLY A 48 -27.71 4.33 22.14
C GLY A 48 -28.84 5.23 21.63
N ASP A 49 -28.49 6.33 20.95
CA ASP A 49 -29.45 7.31 20.45
C ASP A 49 -30.12 6.86 19.15
N ALA A 50 -29.41 6.11 18.30
CA ALA A 50 -29.98 5.48 17.11
C ALA A 50 -31.00 4.39 17.47
N ARG A 51 -30.73 3.51 18.43
CA ARG A 51 -31.68 2.43 18.80
C ARG A 51 -32.91 2.91 19.58
N ALA A 52 -32.81 3.98 20.35
CA ALA A 52 -33.94 4.50 21.13
C ALA A 52 -34.99 5.25 20.27
N ARG A 53 -34.59 5.80 19.12
CA ARG A 53 -35.45 6.62 18.24
C ARG A 53 -36.39 5.81 17.33
N TRP A 54 -36.16 4.51 17.14
CA TRP A 54 -36.96 3.68 16.23
C TRP A 54 -38.20 3.04 16.86
N CYS A 55 -38.34 3.06 18.19
CA CYS A 55 -39.48 2.43 18.89
C CYS A 55 -40.72 3.33 19.04
N TYR A 56 -40.71 4.57 18.53
CA TYR A 56 -41.83 5.52 18.70
C TYR A 56 -42.63 5.87 17.43
N ALA A 57 -42.53 5.06 16.37
CA ALA A 57 -43.32 5.23 15.15
C ALA A 57 -44.42 4.17 15.00
N ALA A 58 -45.30 4.04 16.01
CA ALA A 58 -46.55 3.31 15.87
C ALA A 58 -47.61 3.80 16.90
N ALA A 59 -48.33 4.88 16.58
CA ALA A 59 -49.60 5.20 17.24
C ALA A 59 -50.55 5.99 16.29
N PRO A 60 -51.88 5.75 16.33
CA PRO A 60 -52.80 6.10 15.25
C PRO A 60 -53.37 7.53 15.35
N ALA A 61 -53.94 7.96 14.22
CA ALA A 61 -54.47 9.28 13.90
C ALA A 61 -55.52 9.84 14.87
N GLY A 62 -55.42 11.15 15.20
CA GLY A 62 -56.50 11.93 15.82
C GLY A 62 -56.14 13.25 16.54
N ALA A 63 -55.69 14.29 15.80
CA ALA A 63 -55.82 15.76 16.02
C ALA A 63 -55.38 16.44 17.37
N PRO A 64 -55.25 17.79 17.48
CA PRO A 64 -55.24 18.87 16.47
C PRO A 64 -53.99 19.79 16.49
N ALA A 65 -53.98 20.71 15.53
CA ALA A 65 -52.94 21.66 15.15
C ALA A 65 -52.46 22.66 16.22
N GLY A 66 -51.19 23.04 16.10
CA GLY A 66 -50.65 24.30 16.62
C GLY A 66 -49.25 24.14 17.22
N LEU A 67 -48.20 24.33 16.41
CA LEU A 67 -46.87 24.86 16.77
C LEU A 67 -46.10 25.06 15.46
N GLY A 68 -45.46 26.23 15.31
CA GLY A 68 -44.84 26.73 14.08
C GLY A 68 -43.64 25.90 13.58
N PRO A 69 -42.97 26.34 12.49
CA PRO A 69 -41.94 25.56 11.85
C PRO A 69 -40.71 25.49 12.76
N SER A 70 -40.64 24.46 13.60
CA SER A 70 -39.38 24.03 14.18
C SER A 70 -38.58 23.44 13.01
N THR A 71 -37.59 24.20 12.55
CA THR A 71 -36.50 23.75 11.71
C THR A 71 -35.93 22.44 12.26
N ALA A 72 -36.39 21.32 11.73
CA ALA A 72 -35.64 20.08 11.81
C ALA A 72 -34.47 20.27 10.86
N ILE A 73 -33.30 20.56 11.43
CA ILE A 73 -32.05 20.23 10.78
C ILE A 73 -32.05 18.71 10.75
N GLU A 74 -32.35 18.13 9.59
CA GLU A 74 -32.02 16.73 9.32
C GLU A 74 -30.49 16.67 9.42
N ASP A 75 -29.98 16.04 10.47
CA ASP A 75 -28.55 15.80 10.65
C ASP A 75 -28.11 14.88 9.50
N ALA A 76 -27.64 15.47 8.40
CA ALA A 76 -27.15 14.74 7.23
C ALA A 76 -25.94 13.92 7.64
N VAL A 77 -26.03 12.60 7.44
CA VAL A 77 -24.89 11.69 7.58
C VAL A 77 -23.75 12.24 6.74
N GLN A 78 -22.62 12.53 7.38
CA GLN A 78 -21.45 13.06 6.68
C GLN A 78 -20.72 11.92 5.98
N VAL A 79 -20.27 12.14 4.74
CA VAL A 79 -19.49 11.17 3.95
C VAL A 79 -18.30 10.62 4.76
N SER A 80 -17.61 11.48 5.51
CA SER A 80 -16.47 11.09 6.33
C SER A 80 -16.83 10.11 7.45
N GLU A 81 -17.99 10.30 8.10
CA GLU A 81 -18.45 9.41 9.19
C GLU A 81 -18.85 8.04 8.63
N LEU A 82 -19.50 8.03 7.46
CA LEU A 82 -19.87 6.78 6.78
C LEU A 82 -18.62 6.02 6.33
N THR A 83 -17.62 6.72 5.77
CA THR A 83 -16.36 6.13 5.29
C THR A 83 -15.59 5.47 6.42
N GLU A 84 -15.47 6.13 7.57
CA GLU A 84 -14.76 5.57 8.73
C GLU A 84 -15.45 4.32 9.29
N ALA A 85 -16.78 4.27 9.25
CA ALA A 85 -17.56 3.16 9.78
C ALA A 85 -17.86 2.04 8.77
N TRP A 86 -17.64 2.29 7.47
CA TRP A 86 -17.99 1.37 6.37
C TRP A 86 -17.41 -0.05 6.51
N PRO A 87 -16.15 -0.23 6.94
CA PRO A 87 -15.57 -1.58 7.09
C PRO A 87 -16.28 -2.42 8.16
N ASP A 88 -16.89 -1.78 9.16
CA ASP A 88 -17.58 -2.44 10.27
C ASP A 88 -19.06 -2.72 9.98
N TYR A 89 -19.61 -2.13 8.91
CA TYR A 89 -21.04 -2.21 8.60
C TYR A 89 -21.39 -3.52 7.90
N ASP A 90 -22.49 -4.14 8.35
CA ASP A 90 -23.10 -5.22 7.59
C ASP A 90 -23.82 -4.70 6.34
N ARG A 91 -24.24 -5.61 5.46
CA ARG A 91 -24.95 -5.28 4.22
C ARG A 91 -26.16 -4.35 4.43
N GLN A 92 -26.94 -4.55 5.50
CA GLN A 92 -28.13 -3.72 5.75
C GLN A 92 -27.73 -2.31 6.21
N GLU A 93 -26.70 -2.24 7.06
CA GLU A 93 -26.13 -0.98 7.54
C GLU A 93 -25.49 -0.18 6.40
N ARG A 94 -24.74 -0.84 5.49
CA ARG A 94 -24.17 -0.24 4.27
C ARG A 94 -25.24 0.36 3.38
N LEU A 95 -26.28 -0.43 3.04
CA LEU A 95 -27.40 0.05 2.21
C LEU A 95 -28.14 1.23 2.86
N ALA A 96 -28.44 1.13 4.17
CA ALA A 96 -29.14 2.18 4.88
C ALA A 96 -28.31 3.47 4.99
N GLY A 97 -27.02 3.36 5.28
CA GLY A 97 -26.10 4.49 5.35
C GLY A 97 -25.96 5.19 3.99
N PHE A 98 -25.77 4.40 2.93
CA PHE A 98 -25.67 4.94 1.57
C PHE A 98 -26.95 5.62 1.10
N HIS A 99 -28.13 5.07 1.40
CA HIS A 99 -29.42 5.69 1.06
C HIS A 99 -29.77 6.91 1.91
N ALA A 100 -29.09 7.11 3.04
CA ALA A 100 -29.24 8.30 3.87
C ALA A 100 -28.44 9.50 3.35
N LEU A 101 -27.46 9.28 2.48
CA LEU A 101 -26.70 10.34 1.83
C LEU A 101 -27.54 11.10 0.81
N SER A 102 -27.20 12.38 0.59
CA SER A 102 -27.71 13.09 -0.58
C SER A 102 -27.16 12.46 -1.86
N ARG A 103 -27.76 12.77 -3.01
CA ARG A 103 -27.29 12.21 -4.29
C ARG A 103 -25.84 12.56 -4.60
N GLU A 104 -25.43 13.79 -4.28
CA GLU A 104 -24.08 14.30 -4.50
C GLU A 104 -23.08 13.62 -3.55
N ASP A 105 -23.42 13.56 -2.26
CA ASP A 105 -22.61 12.87 -1.25
C ASP A 105 -22.45 11.37 -1.55
N ALA A 106 -23.50 10.72 -2.08
CA ALA A 106 -23.45 9.32 -2.47
C ALA A 106 -22.56 9.08 -3.70
N GLU A 107 -22.50 10.04 -4.63
CA GLU A 107 -21.58 9.99 -5.78
C GLU A 107 -20.13 10.16 -5.35
N GLU A 108 -19.85 11.16 -4.51
CA GLU A 108 -18.53 11.34 -3.91
C GLU A 108 -18.10 10.11 -3.12
N PHE A 109 -18.97 9.60 -2.24
CA PHE A 109 -18.70 8.42 -1.43
C PHE A 109 -18.41 7.18 -2.29
N PHE A 110 -19.27 6.89 -3.28
CA PHE A 110 -19.13 5.67 -4.09
C PHE A 110 -17.84 5.67 -4.93
N THR A 111 -17.44 6.84 -5.44
CA THR A 111 -16.23 6.99 -6.26
C THR A 111 -14.96 6.96 -5.40
N ALA A 112 -15.04 7.39 -4.14
CA ALA A 112 -13.92 7.35 -3.20
C ALA A 112 -13.71 5.96 -2.55
N LEU A 113 -14.63 5.01 -2.74
CA LEU A 113 -14.45 3.65 -2.26
C LEU A 113 -13.38 2.93 -3.10
N PRO A 114 -12.51 2.12 -2.47
CA PRO A 114 -11.63 1.23 -3.21
C PRO A 114 -12.42 0.38 -4.23
N SER A 115 -11.86 0.12 -5.41
CA SER A 115 -12.50 -0.60 -6.51
C SER A 115 -13.16 -1.92 -6.09
N ARG A 116 -12.54 -2.61 -5.13
CA ARG A 116 -13.05 -3.85 -4.56
C ARG A 116 -14.29 -3.68 -3.68
N ASP A 117 -14.29 -2.66 -2.83
CA ASP A 117 -15.43 -2.34 -1.94
C ASP A 117 -16.61 -1.81 -2.75
N SER A 118 -16.33 -0.98 -3.76
CA SER A 118 -17.35 -0.48 -4.69
C SER A 118 -17.93 -1.61 -5.53
N ALA A 119 -17.11 -2.57 -5.99
CA ALA A 119 -17.55 -3.78 -6.68
C ALA A 119 -18.47 -4.64 -5.81
N GLU A 120 -18.07 -4.95 -4.56
CA GLU A 120 -18.88 -5.74 -3.62
C GLU A 120 -20.22 -5.03 -3.37
N PHE A 121 -20.18 -3.75 -3.02
CA PHE A 121 -21.37 -2.96 -2.71
C PHE A 121 -22.31 -2.85 -3.93
N LEU A 122 -21.77 -2.69 -5.14
CA LEU A 122 -22.54 -2.65 -6.37
C LEU A 122 -23.36 -3.94 -6.59
N LEU A 123 -22.81 -5.09 -6.20
CA LEU A 123 -23.50 -6.38 -6.25
C LEU A 123 -24.58 -6.53 -5.16
N GLU A 124 -24.46 -5.79 -4.05
CA GLU A 124 -25.48 -5.75 -3.00
C GLU A 124 -26.70 -4.91 -3.37
N LEU A 125 -26.51 -3.89 -4.23
CA LEU A 125 -27.53 -2.95 -4.65
C LEU A 125 -28.65 -3.61 -5.49
N PRO A 126 -29.89 -3.07 -5.41
CA PRO A 126 -30.99 -3.47 -6.29
C PRO A 126 -30.64 -3.27 -7.77
N PRO A 127 -31.12 -4.12 -8.70
CA PRO A 127 -30.72 -4.07 -10.11
C PRO A 127 -30.90 -2.72 -10.83
N LEU A 128 -31.93 -1.96 -10.46
CA LEU A 128 -32.19 -0.63 -11.03
C LEU A 128 -31.17 0.41 -10.56
N GLU A 129 -30.81 0.38 -9.28
CA GLU A 129 -29.80 1.26 -8.71
C GLU A 129 -28.42 0.88 -9.23
N ARG A 130 -28.10 -0.42 -9.25
CA ARG A 130 -26.86 -0.97 -9.82
C ARG A 130 -26.59 -0.42 -11.22
N LYS A 131 -27.61 -0.45 -12.08
CA LYS A 131 -27.51 0.10 -13.44
C LYS A 131 -27.22 1.61 -13.45
N THR A 132 -27.78 2.34 -12.50
CA THR A 132 -27.60 3.80 -12.39
C THR A 132 -26.16 4.13 -11.98
N TRP A 133 -25.66 3.45 -10.95
CA TRP A 133 -24.30 3.64 -10.44
C TRP A 133 -23.24 3.16 -11.44
N MET A 134 -23.42 2.00 -12.05
CA MET A 134 -22.51 1.50 -13.09
C MET A 134 -22.41 2.45 -14.29
N ARG A 135 -23.48 3.16 -14.65
CA ARG A 135 -23.49 4.14 -15.77
C ARG A 135 -22.95 5.51 -15.40
N MET A 136 -22.88 5.80 -14.11
CA MET A 136 -22.34 7.06 -13.60
C MET A 136 -20.82 7.04 -13.65
N LEU A 137 -20.20 5.90 -13.35
CA LEU A 137 -18.75 5.74 -13.32
C LEU A 137 -18.08 6.17 -14.64
N PRO A 138 -16.93 6.87 -14.53
CA PRO A 138 -15.96 6.98 -15.60
C PRO A 138 -15.59 5.60 -16.20
N PRO A 139 -15.21 5.52 -17.49
CA PRO A 139 -14.89 4.24 -18.13
C PRO A 139 -13.71 3.51 -17.49
N ASP A 140 -12.72 4.26 -17.01
CA ASP A 140 -11.54 3.84 -16.26
C ASP A 140 -11.93 3.22 -14.91
N ASP A 141 -12.61 3.96 -14.02
CA ASP A 141 -13.11 3.42 -12.75
C ASP A 141 -14.02 2.20 -12.95
N ALA A 142 -14.82 2.21 -14.03
CA ALA A 142 -15.65 1.08 -14.40
C ALA A 142 -14.83 -0.15 -14.79
N VAL A 143 -13.66 0.02 -15.41
CA VAL A 143 -12.73 -1.06 -15.72
C VAL A 143 -12.13 -1.64 -14.45
N ASP A 144 -11.65 -0.81 -13.54
CA ASP A 144 -11.04 -1.23 -12.28
C ASP A 144 -12.04 -2.03 -11.43
N LEU A 145 -13.27 -1.51 -11.28
CA LEU A 145 -14.36 -2.23 -10.61
C LEU A 145 -14.66 -3.59 -11.27
N LEU A 146 -14.65 -3.64 -12.61
CA LEU A 146 -14.91 -4.87 -13.35
C LEU A 146 -13.78 -5.90 -13.22
N GLN A 147 -12.55 -5.46 -12.93
CA GLN A 147 -11.41 -6.34 -12.69
C GLN A 147 -11.54 -7.10 -11.37
N GLU A 148 -12.14 -6.46 -10.36
CA GLU A 148 -12.38 -7.00 -9.02
C GLU A 148 -13.48 -8.07 -8.93
N VAL A 149 -14.39 -8.12 -9.89
CA VAL A 149 -15.52 -9.07 -9.87
C VAL A 149 -15.21 -10.38 -10.60
N SER A 150 -16.00 -11.40 -10.26
CA SER A 150 -15.97 -12.68 -10.97
C SER A 150 -16.25 -12.51 -12.47
N SER A 151 -15.70 -13.42 -13.30
CA SER A 151 -15.94 -13.38 -14.74
C SER A 151 -17.42 -13.43 -15.14
N GLU A 152 -18.28 -14.06 -14.32
CA GLU A 152 -19.72 -14.13 -14.54
C GLU A 152 -20.39 -12.78 -14.24
N ASP A 153 -20.05 -12.17 -13.11
CA ASP A 153 -20.56 -10.85 -12.70
C ASP A 153 -20.06 -9.75 -13.65
N ARG A 154 -18.81 -9.84 -14.14
CA ARG A 154 -18.22 -8.92 -15.12
C ARG A 154 -19.09 -8.81 -16.37
N VAL A 155 -19.53 -9.94 -16.92
CA VAL A 155 -20.39 -9.97 -18.11
C VAL A 155 -21.75 -9.33 -17.81
N ALA A 156 -22.31 -9.59 -16.63
CA ALA A 156 -23.59 -9.03 -16.22
C ALA A 156 -23.51 -7.49 -16.05
N LEU A 157 -22.48 -6.99 -15.38
CA LEU A 157 -22.23 -5.57 -15.13
C LEU A 157 -21.93 -4.80 -16.43
N LEU A 158 -21.10 -5.36 -17.32
CA LEU A 158 -20.90 -4.81 -18.68
C LEU A 158 -22.21 -4.67 -19.46
N GLY A 159 -23.15 -5.58 -19.23
CA GLY A 159 -24.50 -5.54 -19.79
C GLY A 159 -25.35 -4.35 -19.33
N LEU A 160 -25.01 -3.72 -18.20
CA LEU A 160 -25.74 -2.58 -17.64
C LEU A 160 -25.36 -1.26 -18.31
N LEU A 161 -24.12 -1.13 -18.78
CA LEU A 161 -23.61 0.05 -19.49
C LEU A 161 -24.40 0.32 -20.78
N ASP A 162 -24.49 1.57 -21.18
CA ASP A 162 -24.94 1.94 -22.54
C ASP A 162 -23.88 1.58 -23.59
N GLU A 163 -24.25 1.68 -24.87
CA GLU A 163 -23.40 1.22 -25.97
C GLU A 163 -22.09 2.02 -26.08
N VAL A 164 -22.09 3.29 -25.73
CA VAL A 164 -20.90 4.15 -25.82
C VAL A 164 -19.92 3.75 -24.72
N ASN A 165 -20.36 3.79 -23.46
CA ASN A 165 -19.52 3.43 -22.32
C ASN A 165 -19.03 1.99 -22.42
N ARG A 166 -19.88 1.05 -22.85
CA ARG A 166 -19.48 -0.36 -23.02
C ARG A 166 -18.33 -0.52 -24.03
N LYS A 167 -18.31 0.27 -25.12
CA LYS A 167 -17.22 0.21 -26.10
C LYS A 167 -15.93 0.79 -25.54
N GLU A 168 -16.00 1.88 -24.79
CA GLU A 168 -14.85 2.49 -24.12
C GLU A 168 -14.23 1.52 -23.11
N VAL A 169 -15.06 1.01 -22.19
CA VAL A 169 -14.66 0.01 -21.17
C VAL A 169 -14.07 -1.24 -21.81
N ALA A 170 -14.67 -1.76 -22.89
CA ALA A 170 -14.16 -2.95 -23.57
C ALA A 170 -12.78 -2.72 -24.24
N VAL A 171 -12.47 -1.49 -24.65
CA VAL A 171 -11.14 -1.13 -25.18
C VAL A 171 -10.14 -1.01 -24.04
N LEU A 172 -10.53 -0.42 -22.91
CA LEU A 172 -9.67 -0.27 -21.73
C LEU A 172 -9.32 -1.63 -21.10
N LEU A 173 -10.29 -2.55 -20.98
CA LEU A 173 -10.07 -3.94 -20.51
C LEU A 173 -9.08 -4.75 -21.37
N ALA A 174 -8.65 -4.25 -22.52
CA ALA A 174 -7.66 -4.91 -23.36
C ALA A 174 -6.21 -4.55 -22.99
N TYR A 175 -5.99 -3.51 -22.20
CA TYR A 175 -4.69 -3.16 -21.64
C TYR A 175 -4.41 -3.95 -20.36
N ALA A 176 -3.14 -4.05 -19.98
CA ALA A 176 -2.80 -4.53 -18.65
C ALA A 176 -3.15 -3.46 -17.61
N GLU A 177 -3.55 -3.91 -16.42
CA GLU A 177 -3.93 -3.06 -15.28
C GLU A 177 -2.78 -2.14 -14.88
N ASP A 178 -1.60 -2.73 -14.68
CA ASP A 178 -0.38 -2.06 -14.22
C ASP A 178 0.35 -1.26 -15.32
N ASP A 179 -0.28 -1.06 -16.49
CA ASP A 179 0.24 -0.26 -17.59
C ASP A 179 -0.49 1.09 -17.66
N ALA A 180 0.17 2.10 -18.24
CA ALA A 180 -0.43 3.42 -18.49
C ALA A 180 -1.74 3.35 -19.30
N GLY A 181 -1.97 2.30 -20.08
CA GLY A 181 -3.23 2.07 -20.79
C GLY A 181 -4.36 1.49 -19.93
N GLY A 182 -4.04 0.81 -18.83
CA GLY A 182 -5.01 0.36 -17.83
C GLY A 182 -5.51 1.54 -17.00
N LEU A 183 -4.57 2.40 -16.56
CA LEU A 183 -4.83 3.59 -15.75
C LEU A 183 -5.38 4.81 -16.50
N MET A 184 -5.60 4.73 -17.82
CA MET A 184 -5.97 5.93 -18.59
C MET A 184 -7.47 6.15 -18.73
N SER A 185 -7.87 7.40 -18.58
CA SER A 185 -9.16 7.88 -19.05
C SER A 185 -9.13 8.18 -20.55
N THR A 186 -10.15 7.71 -21.28
CA THR A 186 -10.34 8.09 -22.70
C THR A 186 -11.05 9.43 -22.87
N ARG A 187 -11.52 10.05 -21.78
CA ARG A 187 -12.36 11.26 -21.79
C ARG A 187 -11.56 12.54 -21.52
N PHE A 188 -10.73 12.93 -22.47
CA PHE A 188 -9.85 14.11 -22.36
C PHE A 188 -10.27 15.25 -23.28
N ALA A 189 -9.95 16.49 -22.89
CA ALA A 189 -10.22 17.67 -23.70
C ALA A 189 -9.31 17.71 -24.95
N ARG A 190 -9.91 17.87 -26.14
CA ARG A 190 -9.15 17.95 -27.40
C ARG A 190 -9.63 19.03 -28.34
N VAL A 191 -8.70 19.60 -29.12
CA VAL A 191 -8.99 20.64 -30.13
C VAL A 191 -8.12 20.47 -31.37
N ARG A 192 -8.53 21.17 -32.43
CA ARG A 192 -7.78 21.30 -33.69
C ARG A 192 -6.80 22.46 -33.65
N PRO A 193 -5.61 22.35 -34.28
CA PRO A 193 -4.60 23.42 -34.26
C PRO A 193 -5.04 24.69 -35.01
N ASP A 194 -5.87 24.55 -36.04
CA ASP A 194 -6.32 25.63 -36.93
C ASP A 194 -7.48 26.47 -36.37
N LEU A 195 -8.10 26.03 -35.27
CA LEU A 195 -9.19 26.78 -34.63
C LEU A 195 -8.70 28.09 -34.03
N ARG A 196 -9.53 29.14 -34.11
CA ARG A 196 -9.33 30.34 -33.29
C ARG A 196 -9.57 29.98 -31.83
N VAL A 197 -8.87 30.65 -30.91
CA VAL A 197 -9.01 30.37 -29.47
C VAL A 197 -10.45 30.53 -28.98
N ASP A 198 -11.18 31.53 -29.46
CA ASP A 198 -12.60 31.72 -29.10
C ASP A 198 -13.49 30.54 -29.55
N GLU A 199 -13.21 29.99 -30.73
CA GLU A 199 -13.91 28.81 -31.27
C GLU A 199 -13.54 27.55 -30.50
N ALA A 200 -12.26 27.40 -30.14
CA ALA A 200 -11.78 26.32 -29.30
C ALA A 200 -12.46 26.34 -27.93
N LEU A 201 -12.57 27.50 -27.28
CA LEU A 201 -13.28 27.65 -25.99
C LEU A 201 -14.77 27.31 -26.12
N LEU A 202 -15.43 27.69 -27.22
CA LEU A 202 -16.81 27.30 -27.49
C LEU A 202 -16.95 25.78 -27.66
N TYR A 203 -16.01 25.15 -28.36
CA TYR A 203 -15.99 23.72 -28.58
C TYR A 203 -15.72 22.95 -27.27
N LEU A 204 -14.80 23.43 -26.45
CA LEU A 204 -14.50 22.86 -25.14
C LEU A 204 -15.69 22.95 -24.19
N ARG A 205 -16.46 24.05 -24.22
CA ARG A 205 -17.72 24.14 -23.44
C ARG A 205 -18.77 23.11 -23.83
N ARG A 206 -18.73 22.57 -25.05
CA ARG A 206 -19.60 21.46 -25.47
C ARG A 206 -19.07 20.14 -24.94
N GLN A 207 -17.77 19.87 -25.12
CA GLN A 207 -17.14 18.65 -24.59
C GLN A 207 -17.24 18.55 -23.07
N ALA A 208 -17.15 19.67 -22.35
CA ALA A 208 -17.30 19.70 -20.89
C ALA A 208 -18.66 19.19 -20.38
N ARG A 209 -19.67 19.06 -21.27
CA ARG A 209 -20.97 18.46 -20.93
C ARG A 209 -20.98 16.94 -21.08
N ASP A 210 -19.95 16.37 -21.71
CA ASP A 210 -19.79 14.95 -21.99
C ASP A 210 -18.83 14.28 -20.97
N ASN A 211 -18.78 14.79 -19.73
CA ASN A 211 -18.00 14.26 -18.60
C ASN A 211 -16.52 14.02 -18.92
N LEU A 212 -15.79 15.10 -19.21
CA LEU A 212 -14.33 15.04 -19.31
C LEU A 212 -13.70 14.80 -17.95
N GLU A 213 -12.62 14.03 -17.95
CA GLU A 213 -11.79 13.73 -16.79
C GLU A 213 -11.19 15.01 -16.20
N THR A 214 -10.54 15.79 -17.06
CA THR A 214 -10.06 17.11 -16.69
C THR A 214 -10.11 18.10 -17.85
N MET A 215 -10.31 19.37 -17.51
CA MET A 215 -10.25 20.49 -18.44
C MET A 215 -8.96 21.30 -18.31
N TYR A 216 -8.07 20.98 -17.37
CA TYR A 216 -6.87 21.81 -17.12
C TYR A 216 -5.90 21.79 -18.30
N TYR A 217 -5.75 20.64 -18.95
CA TYR A 217 -5.00 20.48 -20.18
C TYR A 217 -5.90 20.15 -21.36
N VAL A 218 -5.60 20.75 -22.50
CA VAL A 218 -6.28 20.53 -23.76
C VAL A 218 -5.24 20.06 -24.78
N TYR A 219 -5.48 18.88 -25.34
CA TYR A 219 -4.56 18.25 -26.28
C TYR A 219 -4.92 18.63 -27.72
N VAL A 220 -3.91 19.01 -28.49
CA VAL A 220 -4.07 19.47 -29.87
C VAL A 220 -3.78 18.31 -30.81
N LEU A 221 -4.78 17.89 -31.59
CA LEU A 221 -4.71 16.70 -32.41
C LEU A 221 -4.92 16.99 -33.90
N ASP A 222 -4.22 16.24 -34.76
CA ASP A 222 -4.42 16.26 -36.21
C ASP A 222 -5.61 15.40 -36.67
N ASN A 223 -5.86 15.37 -37.98
CA ASN A 223 -6.94 14.58 -38.59
C ASN A 223 -6.86 13.08 -38.30
N GLU A 224 -5.67 12.56 -38.02
CA GLU A 224 -5.36 11.16 -37.79
C GLU A 224 -5.21 10.82 -36.29
N GLN A 225 -5.55 11.77 -35.41
CA GLN A 225 -5.45 11.71 -33.94
C GLN A 225 -4.01 11.71 -33.41
N HIS A 226 -3.02 12.16 -34.18
CA HIS A 226 -1.67 12.36 -33.67
C HIS A 226 -1.61 13.55 -32.72
N LEU A 227 -0.88 13.38 -31.62
CA LEU A 227 -0.64 14.42 -30.63
C LEU A 227 0.35 15.45 -31.18
N LEU A 228 -0.11 16.69 -31.41
CA LEU A 228 0.71 17.79 -31.95
C LEU A 228 1.20 18.77 -30.87
N GLY A 229 0.46 18.89 -29.78
CA GLY A 229 0.72 19.90 -28.76
C GLY A 229 -0.24 19.81 -27.57
N VAL A 230 0.06 20.58 -26.53
CA VAL A 230 -0.80 20.76 -25.36
C VAL A 230 -0.94 22.25 -25.05
N VAL A 231 -2.12 22.66 -24.60
CA VAL A 231 -2.39 24.01 -24.13
C VAL A 231 -3.21 23.93 -22.85
N SER A 232 -2.84 24.70 -21.83
CA SER A 232 -3.64 24.79 -20.62
C SER A 232 -4.87 25.66 -20.85
N LEU A 233 -5.96 25.38 -20.13
CA LEU A 233 -7.15 26.24 -20.18
C LEU A 233 -6.82 27.70 -19.82
N ARG A 234 -5.90 27.90 -18.85
CA ARG A 234 -5.38 29.22 -18.49
C ARG A 234 -4.75 29.95 -19.67
N GLN A 235 -3.94 29.28 -20.48
CA GLN A 235 -3.31 29.87 -21.67
C GLN A 235 -4.36 30.25 -22.72
N LEU A 236 -5.39 29.43 -22.93
CA LEU A 236 -6.49 29.75 -23.84
C LEU A 236 -7.23 31.03 -23.39
N PHE A 237 -7.52 31.19 -22.09
CA PHE A 237 -8.15 32.40 -21.58
C PHE A 237 -7.27 33.66 -21.66
N GLN A 238 -5.95 33.51 -21.72
CA GLN A 238 -5.00 34.62 -21.80
C GLN A 238 -4.58 34.96 -23.24
N ALA A 239 -5.01 34.18 -24.22
CA ALA A 239 -4.60 34.35 -25.61
C ALA A 239 -5.07 35.69 -26.17
N ALA A 240 -4.28 36.27 -27.07
CA ALA A 240 -4.66 37.49 -27.78
C ALA A 240 -5.87 37.24 -28.68
N ALA A 241 -6.71 38.26 -28.84
CA ALA A 241 -7.87 38.20 -29.72
C ALA A 241 -7.46 37.79 -31.14
N GLY A 242 -8.13 36.75 -31.65
CA GLY A 242 -7.90 36.23 -33.00
C GLY A 242 -6.69 35.32 -33.18
N ALA A 243 -5.94 34.99 -32.12
CA ALA A 243 -4.92 33.94 -32.15
C ALA A 243 -5.53 32.57 -32.44
N THR A 244 -4.75 31.68 -33.07
CA THR A 244 -5.12 30.28 -33.26
C THR A 244 -4.56 29.40 -32.15
N VAL A 245 -5.10 28.19 -31.99
CA VAL A 245 -4.58 27.21 -31.02
C VAL A 245 -3.12 26.85 -31.34
N ALA A 246 -2.78 26.72 -32.62
CA ALA A 246 -1.40 26.45 -33.05
C ALA A 246 -0.39 27.51 -32.61
N ASP A 247 -0.83 28.76 -32.46
CA ASP A 247 0.03 29.88 -32.05
C ASP A 247 0.36 29.84 -30.54
N VAL A 248 -0.53 29.27 -29.73
CA VAL A 248 -0.44 29.27 -28.25
C VAL A 248 -0.04 27.93 -27.65
N MET A 249 -0.15 26.83 -28.41
CA MET A 249 0.16 25.49 -27.93
C MET A 249 1.66 25.26 -27.69
N THR A 250 1.96 24.41 -26.72
CA THR A 250 3.31 23.87 -26.51
C THR A 250 3.47 22.60 -27.35
N LYS A 251 4.40 22.61 -28.30
CA LYS A 251 4.64 21.49 -29.23
C LYS A 251 5.47 20.34 -28.62
N GLN A 252 6.34 20.66 -27.67
CA GLN A 252 7.12 19.65 -26.95
C GLN A 252 6.26 19.10 -25.81
N VAL A 253 5.47 18.08 -26.13
CA VAL A 253 4.63 17.40 -25.15
C VAL A 253 5.39 16.17 -24.65
N ASP A 254 5.50 16.03 -23.33
CA ASP A 254 5.94 14.76 -22.76
C ASP A 254 4.74 13.80 -22.80
N ALA A 255 4.85 12.75 -23.60
CA ALA A 255 3.80 11.74 -23.78
C ALA A 255 4.35 10.37 -23.37
N VAL A 256 3.47 9.52 -22.84
CA VAL A 256 3.81 8.16 -22.42
C VAL A 256 3.20 7.15 -23.37
N ARG A 257 3.85 5.99 -23.52
CA ARG A 257 3.27 4.89 -24.31
C ARG A 257 2.25 4.16 -23.45
N HIS A 258 1.23 3.60 -24.09
CA HIS A 258 0.20 2.79 -23.41
C HIS A 258 0.73 1.53 -22.71
N ASP A 259 1.90 1.01 -23.10
CA ASP A 259 2.58 -0.15 -22.50
C ASP A 259 3.71 0.27 -21.55
N MET A 260 3.62 1.47 -20.99
CA MET A 260 4.53 1.94 -19.96
C MET A 260 4.00 1.49 -18.60
N ASP A 261 4.79 0.67 -17.93
CA ASP A 261 4.59 0.25 -16.54
C ASP A 261 4.29 1.42 -15.59
N GLN A 262 3.37 1.20 -14.65
CA GLN A 262 2.88 2.19 -13.70
C GLN A 262 3.96 2.73 -12.76
N GLU A 263 4.96 1.94 -12.38
CA GLU A 263 6.09 2.40 -11.57
C GLU A 263 6.94 3.40 -12.37
N ALA A 264 7.16 3.13 -13.65
CA ALA A 264 7.85 4.07 -14.53
C ALA A 264 7.04 5.36 -14.77
N LEU A 265 5.72 5.23 -14.84
CA LEU A 265 4.78 6.35 -14.96
C LEU A 265 4.80 7.23 -13.69
N SER A 266 4.70 6.65 -12.50
CA SER A 266 4.72 7.38 -11.22
C SER A 266 6.04 8.16 -11.04
N ARG A 267 7.17 7.60 -11.49
CA ARG A 267 8.47 8.30 -11.53
C ARG A 267 8.47 9.52 -12.43
N LYS A 268 7.69 9.55 -13.52
CA LYS A 268 7.53 10.75 -14.38
C LYS A 268 6.78 11.86 -13.66
N TYR A 269 5.67 11.55 -12.99
CA TYR A 269 4.92 12.51 -12.16
C TYR A 269 5.74 13.07 -11.00
N LYS A 270 6.64 12.25 -10.42
CA LYS A 270 7.55 12.73 -9.38
C LYS A 270 8.61 13.70 -9.90
N GLN A 271 9.10 13.49 -11.12
CA GLN A 271 10.12 14.35 -11.74
C GLN A 271 9.53 15.67 -12.25
N HIS A 272 8.28 15.63 -12.68
CA HIS A 272 7.58 16.75 -13.30
C HIS A 272 6.18 16.82 -12.70
N THR A 273 5.84 17.94 -12.06
CA THR A 273 4.52 18.18 -11.44
C THR A 273 3.43 18.34 -12.51
N TYR A 274 3.13 17.27 -13.24
CA TYR A 274 2.06 17.18 -14.22
C TYR A 274 0.74 16.92 -13.50
N PHE A 275 -0.33 17.58 -13.96
CA PHE A 275 -1.69 17.25 -13.53
C PHE A 275 -2.29 16.09 -14.34
N ALA A 276 -1.86 15.91 -15.59
CA ALA A 276 -2.23 14.77 -16.43
C ALA A 276 -1.21 14.57 -17.55
N LEU A 277 -0.92 13.31 -17.88
CA LEU A 277 -0.01 12.93 -18.96
C LEU A 277 -0.78 12.28 -20.12
N PRO A 278 -0.52 12.66 -21.39
CA PRO A 278 -1.13 12.01 -22.52
C PRO A 278 -0.49 10.64 -22.81
N VAL A 279 -1.36 9.67 -23.04
CA VAL A 279 -1.01 8.30 -23.44
C VAL A 279 -1.16 8.15 -24.95
N VAL A 280 -0.14 7.59 -25.61
CA VAL A 280 -0.10 7.40 -27.06
C VAL A 280 0.21 5.95 -27.47
N ASP A 281 -0.19 5.58 -28.69
CA ASP A 281 0.25 4.32 -29.30
C ASP A 281 1.61 4.43 -30.01
N GLY A 282 2.07 3.31 -30.57
CA GLY A 282 3.34 3.24 -31.31
C GLY A 282 3.41 4.12 -32.55
N PHE A 283 2.28 4.68 -33.02
CA PHE A 283 2.22 5.63 -34.13
C PHE A 283 2.10 7.09 -33.64
N GLY A 284 2.11 7.33 -32.32
CA GLY A 284 1.93 8.66 -31.74
C GLY A 284 0.48 9.15 -31.74
N ARG A 285 -0.50 8.24 -31.94
CA ARG A 285 -1.92 8.58 -31.86
C ARG A 285 -2.35 8.57 -30.40
N MET A 286 -3.11 9.59 -30.05
CA MET A 286 -3.61 9.80 -28.70
C MET A 286 -4.62 8.70 -28.32
N LYS A 287 -4.44 8.08 -27.16
CA LYS A 287 -5.32 7.03 -26.60
C LYS A 287 -6.11 7.47 -25.39
N GLY A 288 -5.47 8.21 -24.49
CA GLY A 288 -6.10 8.69 -23.27
C GLY A 288 -5.17 9.62 -22.50
N ILE A 289 -5.54 9.89 -21.26
CA ILE A 289 -4.70 10.58 -20.28
C ILE A 289 -4.70 9.78 -18.99
N VAL A 290 -3.60 9.85 -18.25
CA VAL A 290 -3.58 9.45 -16.84
C VAL A 290 -3.61 10.74 -16.03
N THR A 291 -4.32 10.76 -14.89
CA THR A 291 -4.35 11.93 -14.02
C THR A 291 -3.25 11.85 -12.96
N HIS A 292 -3.20 12.78 -12.01
CA HIS A 292 -2.21 12.75 -10.93
C HIS A 292 -2.70 11.99 -9.70
N ASP A 293 -4.02 11.86 -9.57
CA ASP A 293 -4.74 11.25 -8.47
C ASP A 293 -4.65 9.74 -8.57
N ASP A 294 -4.87 9.16 -9.76
CA ASP A 294 -4.61 7.72 -10.03
C ASP A 294 -3.17 7.32 -9.66
N ILE A 295 -2.23 8.24 -9.85
CA ILE A 295 -0.80 7.99 -9.54
C ILE A 295 -0.53 7.98 -8.04
N VAL A 296 -1.37 8.61 -7.22
CA VAL A 296 -1.22 8.54 -5.77
C VAL A 296 -1.46 7.11 -5.29
N ASP A 297 -2.50 6.46 -5.80
CA ASP A 297 -2.85 5.09 -5.44
C ASP A 297 -1.78 4.10 -5.93
N VAL A 298 -1.31 4.26 -7.18
CA VAL A 298 -0.17 3.50 -7.73
C VAL A 298 1.06 3.58 -6.83
N VAL A 299 1.37 4.75 -6.26
CA VAL A 299 2.55 4.90 -5.39
C VAL A 299 2.41 4.07 -4.10
N ASP A 300 1.20 3.98 -3.55
CA ASP A 300 0.93 3.20 -2.34
C ASP A 300 0.87 1.69 -2.63
N GLU A 301 0.34 1.29 -3.79
CA GLU A 301 0.34 -0.08 -4.28
C GLU A 301 1.77 -0.59 -4.51
N GLU A 302 2.58 0.14 -5.27
CA GLU A 302 3.99 -0.18 -5.53
C GLU A 302 4.79 -0.27 -4.22
N ALA A 303 4.57 0.66 -3.29
CA ALA A 303 5.23 0.63 -1.99
C ALA A 303 4.83 -0.59 -1.15
N THR A 304 3.58 -1.02 -1.26
CA THR A 304 3.05 -2.21 -0.57
C THR A 304 3.60 -3.49 -1.20
N GLU A 305 3.61 -3.58 -2.52
CA GLU A 305 4.20 -4.68 -3.27
C GLU A 305 5.69 -4.84 -2.93
N ASP A 306 6.47 -3.76 -2.99
CA ASP A 306 7.89 -3.74 -2.64
C ASP A 306 8.13 -4.28 -1.22
N ALA A 307 7.31 -3.85 -0.26
CA ALA A 307 7.41 -4.29 1.12
C ALA A 307 7.13 -5.80 1.28
N GLN A 308 6.14 -6.31 0.56
CA GLN A 308 5.77 -7.74 0.59
C GLN A 308 6.83 -8.60 -0.11
N LYS A 309 7.29 -8.20 -1.30
CA LYS A 309 8.40 -8.84 -2.02
C LYS A 309 9.66 -8.89 -1.18
N PHE A 310 10.01 -7.79 -0.50
CA PHE A 310 11.16 -7.74 0.41
C PHE A 310 11.02 -8.70 1.60
N GLY A 311 9.79 -8.97 2.05
CA GLY A 311 9.47 -9.97 3.07
C GLY A 311 9.66 -11.42 2.60
N GLY A 312 9.97 -11.65 1.32
CA GLY A 312 10.10 -12.99 0.77
C GLY A 312 8.76 -13.66 0.51
N MET A 313 7.79 -12.90 -0.02
CA MET A 313 6.53 -13.43 -0.56
C MET A 313 6.17 -12.75 -1.89
N GLU A 314 5.29 -13.37 -2.66
CA GLU A 314 4.61 -12.68 -3.77
C GLU A 314 3.61 -11.67 -3.20
N ALA A 315 3.37 -10.57 -3.91
CA ALA A 315 2.42 -9.55 -3.48
C ALA A 315 0.98 -10.06 -3.48
N LEU A 316 0.19 -9.60 -2.51
CA LEU A 316 -1.23 -9.88 -2.40
C LEU A 316 -2.00 -8.96 -3.33
N ASP A 317 -3.01 -9.53 -3.99
CA ASP A 317 -3.90 -8.79 -4.89
C ASP A 317 -5.11 -8.22 -4.10
N ALA A 318 -5.15 -8.42 -2.78
CA ALA A 318 -6.23 -8.00 -1.89
C ALA A 318 -5.72 -7.62 -0.48
N PRO A 319 -6.45 -6.78 0.26
CA PRO A 319 -6.22 -6.52 1.67
C PRO A 319 -6.05 -7.82 2.50
N TYR A 320 -5.14 -7.76 3.48
CA TYR A 320 -4.71 -8.93 4.24
C TYR A 320 -5.84 -9.74 4.90
N LEU A 321 -6.86 -9.07 5.47
CA LEU A 321 -7.95 -9.75 6.18
C LEU A 321 -8.94 -10.42 5.24
N ASP A 322 -8.98 -10.02 3.97
CA ASP A 322 -9.92 -10.53 2.99
C ASP A 322 -9.28 -11.56 2.07
N ALA A 323 -7.95 -11.59 2.00
CA ALA A 323 -7.20 -12.60 1.28
C ALA A 323 -7.53 -14.00 1.83
N GLY A 324 -8.02 -14.88 0.96
CA GLY A 324 -8.42 -16.22 1.35
C GLY A 324 -7.24 -17.06 1.83
N PHE A 325 -7.48 -18.05 2.70
CA PHE A 325 -6.42 -18.92 3.23
C PHE A 325 -5.56 -19.55 2.12
N PHE A 326 -6.18 -20.03 1.04
CA PHE A 326 -5.46 -20.69 -0.07
C PHE A 326 -4.63 -19.72 -0.90
N GLU A 327 -5.09 -18.48 -1.05
CA GLU A 327 -4.36 -17.41 -1.74
C GLU A 327 -3.11 -17.02 -0.92
N MET A 328 -3.30 -16.73 0.37
CA MET A 328 -2.22 -16.48 1.33
C MET A 328 -1.19 -17.62 1.36
N PHE A 329 -1.66 -18.87 1.33
CA PHE A 329 -0.80 -20.03 1.26
C PHE A 329 0.02 -20.04 -0.03
N LYS A 330 -0.62 -19.84 -1.19
CA LYS A 330 0.05 -19.87 -2.51
C LYS A 330 1.13 -18.79 -2.61
N LYS A 331 0.82 -17.55 -2.24
CA LYS A 331 1.73 -16.38 -2.33
C LYS A 331 2.98 -16.50 -1.43
N ARG A 332 2.95 -17.38 -0.42
CA ARG A 332 4.06 -17.62 0.52
C ARG A 332 4.77 -18.95 0.31
N ALA A 333 4.02 -20.02 0.02
CA ALA A 333 4.54 -21.39 -0.03
C ALA A 333 5.61 -21.56 -1.11
N GLY A 334 5.41 -20.99 -2.30
CA GLY A 334 6.39 -21.05 -3.38
C GLY A 334 7.75 -20.49 -2.94
N TRP A 335 7.73 -19.32 -2.31
CA TRP A 335 8.93 -18.66 -1.84
C TRP A 335 9.59 -19.32 -0.63
N LEU A 336 8.79 -19.78 0.34
CA LEU A 336 9.30 -20.60 1.45
C LEU A 336 9.97 -21.89 0.98
N CYS A 337 9.43 -22.55 -0.05
CA CYS A 337 10.06 -23.73 -0.63
C CYS A 337 11.42 -23.41 -1.25
N VAL A 338 11.55 -22.30 -1.99
CA VAL A 338 12.83 -21.90 -2.57
C VAL A 338 13.86 -21.56 -1.49
N LEU A 339 13.45 -20.80 -0.46
CA LEU A 339 14.31 -20.47 0.68
C LEU A 339 14.75 -21.73 1.44
N PHE A 340 13.83 -22.67 1.69
CA PHE A 340 14.15 -23.95 2.32
C PHE A 340 15.17 -24.77 1.52
N LEU A 341 15.02 -24.83 0.19
CA LEU A 341 16.01 -25.49 -0.68
C LEU A 341 17.39 -24.83 -0.59
N GLY A 342 17.43 -23.50 -0.49
CA GLY A 342 18.66 -22.75 -0.21
C GLY A 342 19.25 -23.11 1.16
N GLU A 343 18.42 -23.16 2.20
CA GLU A 343 18.83 -23.50 3.56
C GLU A 343 19.37 -24.93 3.67
N MET A 344 18.95 -25.88 2.83
CA MET A 344 19.54 -27.23 2.79
C MET A 344 21.05 -27.22 2.51
N LEU A 345 21.58 -26.17 1.87
CA LEU A 345 23.02 -26.00 1.67
C LEU A 345 23.77 -25.77 2.99
N THR A 346 23.11 -25.24 4.03
CA THR A 346 23.73 -25.07 5.35
C THR A 346 24.05 -26.41 6.00
N ALA A 347 23.16 -27.40 5.86
CA ALA A 347 23.40 -28.77 6.32
C ALA A 347 24.61 -29.39 5.63
N SER A 348 24.76 -29.13 4.32
CA SER A 348 25.93 -29.57 3.55
C SER A 348 27.22 -28.87 4.01
N ALA A 349 27.15 -27.57 4.31
CA ALA A 349 28.28 -26.81 4.85
C ALA A 349 28.69 -27.31 6.25
N MET A 350 27.72 -27.64 7.11
CA MET A 350 28.01 -28.25 8.42
C MET A 350 28.63 -29.64 8.29
N ALA A 351 28.11 -30.48 7.38
CA ALA A 351 28.66 -31.82 7.13
C ALA A 351 30.11 -31.77 6.64
N HIS A 352 30.50 -30.74 5.88
CA HIS A 352 31.88 -30.54 5.45
C HIS A 352 32.85 -30.37 6.63
N PHE A 353 32.41 -29.76 7.73
CA PHE A 353 33.20 -29.50 8.94
C PHE A 353 32.86 -30.45 10.11
N GLU A 354 32.27 -31.62 9.82
CA GLU A 354 31.83 -32.57 10.85
C GLU A 354 32.98 -33.02 11.75
N ALA A 355 34.17 -33.26 11.19
CA ALA A 355 35.34 -33.71 11.93
C ALA A 355 35.84 -32.63 12.91
N GLU A 356 35.81 -31.36 12.52
CA GLU A 356 36.17 -30.22 13.35
C GLU A 356 35.12 -29.98 14.44
N ILE A 357 33.84 -30.05 14.08
CA ILE A 357 32.72 -29.93 15.03
C ILE A 357 32.81 -31.01 16.12
N ALA A 358 33.15 -32.25 15.76
CA ALA A 358 33.29 -33.35 16.72
C ALA A 358 34.41 -33.10 17.75
N LYS A 359 35.49 -32.41 17.34
CA LYS A 359 36.61 -32.06 18.23
C LYS A 359 36.30 -30.87 19.13
N ALA A 360 35.54 -29.90 18.61
CA ALA A 360 35.22 -28.66 19.31
C ALA A 360 33.72 -28.36 19.28
N VAL A 361 32.92 -29.22 19.91
CA VAL A 361 31.45 -29.09 19.96
C VAL A 361 31.01 -27.73 20.50
N VAL A 362 31.80 -27.13 21.39
CA VAL A 362 31.55 -25.79 21.94
C VAL A 362 31.44 -24.69 20.88
N LEU A 363 32.08 -24.85 19.71
CA LEU A 363 31.98 -23.91 18.60
C LEU A 363 30.55 -23.84 18.03
N THR A 364 29.78 -24.93 18.13
CA THR A 364 28.38 -24.97 17.65
C THR A 364 27.48 -24.02 18.44
N LEU A 365 27.81 -23.71 19.70
CA LEU A 365 27.05 -22.79 20.54
C LEU A 365 27.08 -21.33 20.01
N PHE A 366 28.04 -21.01 19.13
CA PHE A 366 28.16 -19.69 18.52
C PHE A 366 27.58 -19.63 17.10
N VAL A 367 27.20 -20.77 16.51
CA VAL A 367 26.67 -20.82 15.14
C VAL A 367 25.46 -19.90 14.96
N PRO A 368 24.42 -19.93 15.83
CA PRO A 368 23.28 -19.00 15.68
C PRO A 368 23.68 -17.53 15.77
N LEU A 369 24.66 -17.21 16.63
CA LEU A 369 25.15 -15.85 16.83
C LEU A 369 25.87 -15.34 15.58
N ILE A 370 26.76 -16.17 15.01
CA ILE A 370 27.53 -15.81 13.81
C ILE A 370 26.59 -15.60 12.62
N ILE A 371 25.77 -16.61 12.33
CA ILE A 371 24.87 -16.62 11.19
C ILE A 371 23.91 -15.43 11.25
N SER A 372 23.23 -15.25 12.39
CA SER A 372 22.26 -14.17 12.57
C SER A 372 22.92 -12.79 12.46
N SER A 373 24.16 -12.61 12.92
CA SER A 373 24.86 -11.33 12.81
C SER A 373 25.11 -10.93 11.35
N GLY A 374 25.50 -11.89 10.51
CA GLY A 374 25.66 -11.68 9.08
C GLY A 374 24.34 -11.41 8.38
N GLY A 375 23.32 -12.25 8.63
CA GLY A 375 21.99 -12.10 8.04
C GLY A 375 21.34 -10.76 8.38
N ASN A 376 21.38 -10.35 9.66
CA ASN A 376 20.85 -9.05 10.09
C ASN A 376 21.57 -7.88 9.41
N SER A 377 22.90 -7.95 9.29
CA SER A 377 23.68 -6.91 8.60
C SER A 377 23.36 -6.86 7.11
N GLY A 378 23.22 -8.02 6.47
CA GLY A 378 22.84 -8.11 5.06
C GLY A 378 21.45 -7.58 4.78
N SER A 379 20.45 -7.94 5.61
CA SER A 379 19.09 -7.42 5.47
C SER A 379 19.04 -5.90 5.63
N GLN A 380 19.77 -5.33 6.59
CA GLN A 380 19.87 -3.87 6.75
C GLN A 380 20.47 -3.19 5.52
N ALA A 381 21.56 -3.75 4.98
CA ALA A 381 22.19 -3.22 3.77
C ALA A 381 21.26 -3.34 2.55
N SER A 382 20.56 -4.47 2.40
CA SER A 382 19.60 -4.71 1.32
C SER A 382 18.44 -3.71 1.37
N THR A 383 17.82 -3.50 2.53
CA THR A 383 16.74 -2.52 2.70
C THR A 383 17.16 -1.12 2.25
N LEU A 384 18.34 -0.66 2.68
CA LEU A 384 18.84 0.67 2.32
C LEU A 384 19.11 0.79 0.81
N VAL A 385 19.68 -0.24 0.19
CA VAL A 385 19.99 -0.22 -1.25
C VAL A 385 18.73 -0.33 -2.09
N ILE A 386 17.82 -1.26 -1.80
CA ILE A 386 16.55 -1.41 -2.51
C ILE A 386 15.75 -0.11 -2.44
N ARG A 387 15.62 0.49 -1.25
CA ARG A 387 14.89 1.75 -1.12
C ARG A 387 15.56 2.89 -1.89
N ALA A 388 16.88 3.00 -1.85
CA ALA A 388 17.60 4.00 -2.64
C ALA A 388 17.46 3.79 -4.16
N MET A 389 17.30 2.55 -4.61
CA MET A 389 17.03 2.21 -6.02
C MET A 389 15.60 2.58 -6.41
N ALA A 390 14.60 2.22 -5.61
CA ALA A 390 13.19 2.59 -5.83
C ALA A 390 13.01 4.13 -5.89
N LEU A 391 13.70 4.86 -5.00
CA LEU A 391 13.70 6.33 -5.00
C LEU A 391 14.51 6.96 -6.15
N GLY A 392 15.26 6.16 -6.93
CA GLY A 392 16.09 6.63 -8.04
C GLY A 392 17.39 7.33 -7.62
N GLU A 393 17.73 7.29 -6.33
CA GLU A 393 18.95 7.87 -5.74
C GLU A 393 20.19 7.05 -6.10
N LEU A 394 20.02 5.75 -6.32
CA LEU A 394 21.08 4.79 -6.61
C LEU A 394 20.82 4.13 -7.96
N ARG A 395 21.82 4.17 -8.85
CA ARG A 395 21.76 3.52 -10.16
C ARG A 395 22.88 2.49 -10.30
N MET A 396 22.76 1.61 -11.28
CA MET A 396 23.77 0.57 -11.58
C MET A 396 25.21 1.08 -11.71
N ARG A 397 25.40 2.32 -12.18
CA ARG A 397 26.73 2.96 -12.30
C ARG A 397 27.39 3.25 -10.96
N ASP A 398 26.63 3.29 -9.87
CA ASP A 398 27.11 3.61 -8.52
C ASP A 398 27.55 2.36 -7.75
N ALA A 399 27.40 1.15 -8.31
CA ALA A 399 27.68 -0.12 -7.64
C ALA A 399 29.06 -0.19 -6.96
N PHE A 400 30.12 0.24 -7.64
CA PHE A 400 31.47 0.25 -7.06
C PHE A 400 31.60 1.22 -5.87
N ARG A 401 30.93 2.39 -5.94
CA ARG A 401 30.92 3.36 -4.85
C ARG A 401 30.21 2.79 -3.63
N VAL A 402 29.08 2.11 -3.85
CA VAL A 402 28.30 1.43 -2.81
C VAL A 402 29.13 0.33 -2.17
N ALA A 403 29.73 -0.57 -2.96
CA ALA A 403 30.57 -1.66 -2.46
C ALA A 403 31.71 -1.15 -1.55
N ARG A 404 32.39 -0.06 -1.94
CA ARG A 404 33.47 0.52 -1.13
C ARG A 404 32.96 1.12 0.18
N ARG A 405 31.80 1.78 0.16
CA ARG A 405 31.17 2.34 1.36
C ARG A 405 30.76 1.22 2.32
N GLU A 406 30.11 0.20 1.79
CA GLU A 406 29.62 -0.94 2.57
C GLU A 406 30.76 -1.84 3.06
N PHE A 407 31.87 -1.93 2.35
CA PHE A 407 33.09 -2.59 2.85
C PHE A 407 33.60 -1.92 4.13
N ALA A 408 33.66 -0.58 4.14
CA ALA A 408 34.11 0.18 5.32
C ALA A 408 33.10 0.06 6.48
N SER A 409 31.80 0.18 6.19
CA SER A 409 30.72 -0.01 7.18
C SER A 409 30.75 -1.42 7.77
N GLY A 410 30.85 -2.45 6.94
CA GLY A 410 30.88 -3.85 7.36
C GLY A 410 32.08 -4.19 8.22
N LEU A 411 33.28 -3.67 7.90
CA LEU A 411 34.45 -3.82 8.77
C LEU A 411 34.27 -3.13 10.13
N ALA A 412 33.73 -1.91 10.15
CA ALA A 412 33.53 -1.17 11.39
C ALA A 412 32.48 -1.85 12.29
N LEU A 413 31.32 -2.22 11.74
CA LEU A 413 30.27 -2.93 12.46
C LEU A 413 30.74 -4.32 12.92
N GLY A 414 31.45 -5.04 12.04
CA GLY A 414 32.04 -6.34 12.34
C GLY A 414 33.05 -6.26 13.48
N ALA A 415 33.89 -5.22 13.53
CA ALA A 415 34.84 -5.02 14.63
C ALA A 415 34.14 -4.76 15.97
N VAL A 416 33.06 -3.97 15.99
CA VAL A 416 32.26 -3.76 17.20
C VAL A 416 31.66 -5.08 17.70
N LEU A 417 31.05 -5.85 16.81
CA LEU A 417 30.48 -7.16 17.15
C LEU A 417 31.56 -8.17 17.55
N ALA A 418 32.75 -8.12 16.94
CA ALA A 418 33.88 -8.96 17.30
C ALA A 418 34.34 -8.73 18.75
N VAL A 419 34.43 -7.46 19.17
CA VAL A 419 34.76 -7.10 20.56
C VAL A 419 33.68 -7.63 21.51
N MET A 420 32.40 -7.47 21.16
CA MET A 420 31.29 -8.01 21.97
C MET A 420 31.32 -9.54 22.06
N GLY A 421 31.58 -10.22 20.95
CA GLY A 421 31.68 -11.68 20.88
C GLY A 421 32.85 -12.20 21.72
N LEU A 422 34.03 -11.61 21.58
CA LEU A 422 35.21 -11.92 22.40
C LEU A 422 34.93 -11.70 23.88
N LEU A 423 34.36 -10.55 24.24
CA LEU A 423 34.02 -10.21 25.62
C LEU A 423 33.03 -11.23 26.20
N ARG A 424 32.01 -11.64 25.43
CA ARG A 424 31.06 -12.67 25.84
C ARG A 424 31.75 -13.99 26.16
N VAL A 425 32.71 -14.43 25.35
CA VAL A 425 33.45 -15.69 25.61
C VAL A 425 34.29 -15.58 26.88
N VAL A 426 35.05 -14.49 27.03
CA VAL A 426 35.91 -14.27 28.20
C VAL A 426 35.09 -14.16 29.49
N LEU A 427 33.98 -13.42 29.47
CA LEU A 427 33.10 -13.29 30.64
C LEU A 427 32.41 -14.61 30.99
N ALA A 428 31.95 -15.37 30.00
CA ALA A 428 31.33 -16.67 30.23
C ALA A 428 32.34 -17.68 30.80
N ASP A 429 33.59 -17.66 30.35
CA ASP A 429 34.65 -18.46 30.96
C ASP A 429 34.93 -18.03 32.41
N ALA A 430 35.04 -16.72 32.67
CA ALA A 430 35.28 -16.20 34.02
C ALA A 430 34.16 -16.54 35.02
N MET A 431 32.91 -16.59 34.57
CA MET A 431 31.76 -16.88 35.45
C MET A 431 31.44 -18.36 35.60
N PHE A 432 31.62 -19.16 34.55
CA PHE A 432 31.13 -20.54 34.49
C PHE A 432 32.21 -21.58 34.18
N GLY A 433 33.48 -21.16 33.98
CA GLY A 433 34.59 -22.04 33.65
C GLY A 433 34.38 -22.86 32.37
N SER A 434 33.59 -22.33 31.43
CA SER A 434 33.00 -23.12 30.34
C SER A 434 33.95 -23.47 29.19
N TYR A 435 35.12 -22.82 29.07
CA TYR A 435 35.98 -22.94 27.88
C TYR A 435 37.44 -23.27 28.22
N GLY A 436 37.85 -23.16 29.50
CA GLY A 436 39.15 -23.60 30.01
C GLY A 436 40.32 -22.83 29.40
N ASP A 437 41.49 -23.48 29.28
CA ASP A 437 42.74 -22.88 28.79
C ASP A 437 42.66 -22.33 27.34
N HIS A 438 41.55 -22.57 26.65
CA HIS A 438 41.35 -22.16 25.26
C HIS A 438 40.33 -21.03 25.08
N ALA A 439 39.77 -20.48 26.16
CA ALA A 439 38.76 -19.43 26.12
C ALA A 439 39.15 -18.24 25.22
N LEU A 440 40.40 -17.78 25.31
CA LEU A 440 40.89 -16.66 24.49
C LEU A 440 40.96 -17.01 23.01
N ARG A 441 41.39 -18.23 22.65
CA ARG A 441 41.48 -18.66 21.24
C ARG A 441 40.09 -18.86 20.63
N VAL A 442 39.16 -19.42 21.38
CA VAL A 442 37.75 -19.54 20.97
C VAL A 442 37.14 -18.15 20.79
N GLY A 443 37.38 -17.23 21.75
CA GLY A 443 36.92 -15.85 21.66
C GLY A 443 37.48 -15.10 20.44
N LEU A 444 38.76 -15.29 20.11
CA LEU A 444 39.37 -14.73 18.90
C LEU A 444 38.80 -15.34 17.62
N ALA A 445 38.56 -16.67 17.60
CA ALA A 445 37.93 -17.34 16.47
C ALA A 445 36.51 -16.79 16.22
N VAL A 446 35.70 -16.65 17.28
CA VAL A 446 34.37 -16.01 17.20
C VAL A 446 34.48 -14.57 16.73
N GLY A 447 35.38 -13.77 17.33
CA GLY A 447 35.54 -12.36 17.00
C GLY A 447 35.97 -12.12 15.54
N ILE A 448 37.02 -12.80 15.07
CA ILE A 448 37.50 -12.66 13.69
C ILE A 448 36.45 -13.14 12.69
N SER A 449 35.73 -14.23 13.03
CA SER A 449 34.64 -14.72 12.19
C SER A 449 33.51 -13.70 12.09
N LEU A 450 33.15 -13.01 13.18
CA LEU A 450 32.13 -11.95 13.13
C LEU A 450 32.51 -10.81 12.20
N ILE A 451 33.80 -10.42 12.13
CA ILE A 451 34.25 -9.43 11.15
C ILE A 451 34.00 -9.92 9.73
N GLY A 452 34.41 -11.16 9.42
CA GLY A 452 34.25 -11.73 8.09
C GLY A 452 32.79 -11.92 7.68
N VAL A 453 31.97 -12.44 8.58
CA VAL A 453 30.55 -12.74 8.31
C VAL A 453 29.71 -11.47 8.21
N VAL A 454 29.94 -10.48 9.07
CA VAL A 454 29.26 -9.18 8.97
C VAL A 454 29.67 -8.46 7.68
N LEU A 455 30.97 -8.42 7.36
CA LEU A 455 31.46 -7.83 6.12
C LEU A 455 30.84 -8.51 4.89
N PHE A 456 30.83 -9.83 4.85
CA PHE A 456 30.21 -10.57 3.76
C PHE A 456 28.70 -10.29 3.69
N GLY A 457 28.00 -10.31 4.81
CA GLY A 457 26.58 -9.99 4.89
C GLY A 457 26.26 -8.61 4.34
N THR A 458 26.96 -7.56 4.79
CA THR A 458 26.77 -6.19 4.29
C THR A 458 27.02 -6.08 2.78
N LEU A 459 28.07 -6.73 2.26
CA LEU A 459 28.40 -6.71 0.84
C LEU A 459 27.37 -7.51 0.01
N ALA A 460 26.96 -8.68 0.48
CA ALA A 460 25.95 -9.49 -0.17
C ALA A 460 24.62 -8.74 -0.23
N GLY A 461 24.15 -8.20 0.90
CA GLY A 461 22.90 -7.45 0.98
C GLY A 461 22.90 -6.19 0.10
N SER A 462 24.01 -5.46 0.04
CA SER A 462 24.08 -4.25 -0.79
C SER A 462 24.28 -4.53 -2.28
N MET A 463 24.97 -5.61 -2.67
CA MET A 463 25.28 -5.88 -4.07
C MET A 463 24.23 -6.75 -4.77
N LEU A 464 23.52 -7.61 -4.03
CA LEU A 464 22.54 -8.52 -4.61
C LEU A 464 21.40 -7.82 -5.37
N PRO A 465 20.76 -6.75 -4.84
CA PRO A 465 19.71 -6.03 -5.58
C PRO A 465 20.21 -5.47 -6.91
N LEU A 466 21.45 -4.97 -6.93
CA LEU A 466 22.09 -4.45 -8.14
C LEU A 466 22.39 -5.56 -9.17
N LEU A 467 22.83 -6.73 -8.68
CA LEU A 467 23.05 -7.89 -9.55
C LEU A 467 21.74 -8.39 -10.17
N LEU A 468 20.64 -8.42 -9.40
CA LEU A 468 19.30 -8.76 -9.91
C LEU A 468 18.84 -7.76 -10.97
N GLN A 469 18.95 -6.45 -10.70
CA GLN A 469 18.60 -5.42 -11.69
C GLN A 469 19.39 -5.58 -12.99
N ARG A 470 20.69 -5.90 -12.89
CA ARG A 470 21.53 -6.14 -14.07
C ARG A 470 21.08 -7.35 -14.88
N ALA A 471 20.54 -8.36 -14.21
CA ALA A 471 20.01 -9.57 -14.82
C ALA A 471 18.57 -9.39 -15.35
N GLY A 472 17.94 -8.22 -15.13
CA GLY A 472 16.58 -7.92 -15.56
C GLY A 472 15.50 -8.41 -14.59
N PHE A 473 15.87 -8.76 -13.35
CA PHE A 473 14.93 -9.08 -12.29
C PHE A 473 14.64 -7.85 -11.43
N ASP A 474 13.47 -7.87 -10.79
CA ASP A 474 13.06 -6.90 -9.79
C ASP A 474 14.05 -6.88 -8.60
N PRO A 475 14.68 -5.74 -8.27
CA PRO A 475 15.55 -5.59 -7.11
C PRO A 475 14.89 -5.95 -5.77
N ALA A 476 13.58 -5.72 -5.60
CA ALA A 476 12.84 -6.04 -4.37
C ALA A 476 12.81 -7.56 -4.09
N SER A 477 13.03 -8.38 -5.13
CA SER A 477 13.19 -9.83 -5.00
C SER A 477 14.45 -10.23 -4.22
N ALA A 478 15.42 -9.33 -4.00
CA ALA A 478 16.54 -9.51 -3.06
C ALA A 478 16.06 -9.40 -1.60
N SER A 479 15.06 -10.21 -1.27
CA SER A 479 14.35 -10.22 0.00
C SER A 479 15.29 -10.45 1.19
N ALA A 480 14.91 -9.92 2.35
CA ALA A 480 15.66 -10.13 3.59
C ALA A 480 15.90 -11.62 3.89
N PRO A 481 14.90 -12.52 3.76
CA PRO A 481 15.13 -13.96 3.94
C PRO A 481 16.13 -14.54 2.95
N PHE A 482 16.09 -14.14 1.68
CA PHE A 482 17.02 -14.66 0.68
C PHE A 482 18.47 -14.25 0.95
N VAL A 483 18.68 -13.00 1.36
CA VAL A 483 20.00 -12.52 1.83
C VAL A 483 20.45 -13.31 3.06
N ALA A 484 19.55 -13.54 4.03
CA ALA A 484 19.86 -14.34 5.22
C ALA A 484 20.32 -15.75 4.83
N THR A 485 19.57 -16.48 4.01
CA THR A 485 19.94 -17.84 3.56
C THR A 485 21.33 -17.89 2.91
N LEU A 486 21.68 -16.90 2.08
CA LEU A 486 23.01 -16.81 1.48
C LEU A 486 24.10 -16.61 2.55
N VAL A 487 23.82 -15.78 3.55
CA VAL A 487 24.73 -15.50 4.66
C VAL A 487 24.82 -16.66 5.64
N ASP A 488 23.78 -17.47 5.80
CA ASP A 488 23.81 -18.67 6.63
C ASP A 488 24.86 -19.67 6.11
N VAL A 489 24.81 -19.96 4.81
CA VAL A 489 25.74 -20.91 4.16
C VAL A 489 27.17 -20.36 4.21
N SER A 490 27.36 -19.15 3.70
CA SER A 490 28.70 -18.53 3.66
C SER A 490 29.25 -18.23 5.05
N GLY A 491 28.39 -17.88 6.00
CA GLY A 491 28.74 -17.59 7.39
C GLY A 491 29.29 -18.80 8.11
N LEU A 492 28.70 -19.97 7.90
CA LEU A 492 29.25 -21.24 8.39
C LEU A 492 30.62 -21.54 7.79
N LEU A 493 30.77 -21.37 6.47
CA LEU A 493 32.05 -21.59 5.80
C LEU A 493 33.13 -20.66 6.34
N ILE A 494 32.84 -19.37 6.52
CA ILE A 494 33.77 -18.39 7.09
C ILE A 494 34.12 -18.79 8.53
N TYR A 495 33.12 -19.08 9.36
CA TYR A 495 33.30 -19.39 10.77
C TYR A 495 34.19 -20.61 10.99
N PHE A 496 33.83 -21.74 10.38
CA PHE A 496 34.59 -22.97 10.58
C PHE A 496 35.95 -22.93 9.90
N SER A 497 36.12 -22.18 8.80
CA SER A 497 37.44 -21.95 8.20
C SER A 497 38.34 -21.14 9.14
N VAL A 498 37.84 -20.05 9.71
CA VAL A 498 38.58 -19.22 10.67
C VAL A 498 38.89 -20.02 11.94
N ALA A 499 37.93 -20.78 12.46
CA ALA A 499 38.13 -21.64 13.62
C ALA A 499 39.21 -22.70 13.34
N SER A 500 39.17 -23.36 12.19
CA SER A 500 40.17 -24.36 11.77
C SER A 500 41.57 -23.77 11.67
N LEU A 501 41.70 -22.55 11.13
CA LEU A 501 42.99 -21.86 11.02
C LEU A 501 43.57 -21.46 12.39
N LEU A 502 42.72 -21.04 13.34
CA LEU A 502 43.17 -20.51 14.64
C LEU A 502 43.30 -21.59 15.72
N LEU A 503 42.52 -22.66 15.64
CA LEU A 503 42.48 -23.75 16.61
C LEU A 503 43.16 -25.02 16.12
N GLY A 504 43.54 -25.08 14.83
CA GLY A 504 44.24 -26.21 14.23
C GLY A 504 45.54 -26.53 14.97
N GLY A 505 45.68 -27.78 15.41
CA GLY A 505 46.83 -28.25 16.19
C GLY A 505 46.72 -27.97 17.69
N THR A 506 45.57 -27.47 18.17
CA THR A 506 45.30 -27.27 19.61
C THR A 506 43.97 -27.90 20.00
N LEU A 507 42.85 -27.30 19.60
CA LEU A 507 41.48 -27.75 19.89
C LEU A 507 40.84 -28.49 18.70
N LEU A 508 41.36 -28.26 17.49
CA LEU A 508 40.92 -28.85 16.21
C LEU A 508 42.03 -29.66 15.55
#